data_AF-A0A2G9T8K5-F1
#
_entry.id   AF-A0A2G9T8K5-F1
#
_cell.length_a   1.000
_cell.length_b   1.000
_cell.length_c   1.000
_cell.angle_alpha   90.00
_cell.angle_beta   90.00
_cell.angle_gamma   90.00
#
_symmetry.space_group_name_H-M   'P 1'
#
loop_
_entity.id
_entity.type
_entity.pdbx_description
1 polymer ?
#
loop_
_entity_poly.entity_id
_entity_poly.type
_entity_poly.pdbx_seq_one_letter_code
_entity_poly.pdbx_strand_id
1 'polypeptide(L)'
;ITVAVKKIHTPCRLILSGTPLQNTLAEIWSLMDFVYAGRLNTLETFNERFAVPITQGGYANATKQQLTTAYKCAVVLRDTISPFILRRLKNNVQKTLELPDKNEK
;
A
#
# COMPACT_ATOMS: atom_id res chain seq x y z
N ILE A 1 -7.83 2.74 9.49
CA ILE A 1 -7.49 3.56 10.68
C ILE A 1 -8.71 4.35 11.11
N THR A 2 -9.03 4.40 12.40
CA THR A 2 -10.20 5.10 12.93
C THR A 2 -10.01 6.62 12.94
N VAL A 3 -11.10 7.36 12.77
CA VAL A 3 -11.14 8.84 12.78
C VAL A 3 -10.56 9.39 14.09
N ALA A 4 -10.70 8.66 15.21
CA ALA A 4 -10.17 9.05 16.51
C ALA A 4 -8.65 9.25 16.50
N VAL A 5 -7.89 8.32 15.90
CA VAL A 5 -6.42 8.38 15.87
C VAL A 5 -5.95 9.52 14.97
N LYS A 6 -6.70 9.86 13.89
CA LYS A 6 -6.38 10.98 13.00
C LYS A 6 -6.45 12.35 13.68
N LYS A 7 -7.27 12.51 14.73
CA LYS A 7 -7.42 13.75 15.50
C LYS A 7 -6.21 14.07 16.40
N ILE A 8 -5.34 13.10 16.63
CA ILE A 8 -4.14 13.28 17.45
C ILE A 8 -3.10 14.05 16.63
N HIS A 9 -2.77 15.26 17.10
CA HIS A 9 -1.71 16.08 16.52
C HIS A 9 -0.37 15.61 17.07
N THR A 10 0.50 15.15 16.16
CA THR A 10 1.85 14.70 16.50
C THR A 10 2.77 15.02 15.32
N PRO A 11 4.03 15.42 15.57
CA PRO A 11 5.00 15.70 14.51
C PRO A 11 5.44 14.45 13.74
N CYS A 12 5.34 13.26 14.34
CA CYS A 12 5.72 12.00 13.71
C CYS A 12 4.63 10.93 13.92
N ARG A 13 4.30 10.20 12.84
CA ARG A 13 3.31 9.12 12.83
C ARG A 13 3.93 7.89 12.18
N LEU A 14 3.94 6.78 12.90
CA LEU A 14 4.47 5.51 12.44
C LEU A 14 3.40 4.44 12.54
N ILE A 15 3.38 3.52 11.57
CA ILE A 15 2.51 2.35 11.57
C ILE A 15 3.39 1.11 11.54
N LEU A 16 3.13 0.17 12.44
CA LEU A 16 3.72 -1.15 12.43
C LEU A 16 2.67 -2.16 11.95
N SER A 17 2.99 -2.91 10.91
CA SER A 17 2.13 -3.97 10.39
C SER A 17 2.94 -5.25 10.20
N GLY A 18 2.42 -6.36 10.74
CA GLY A 18 3.00 -7.69 10.56
C GLY A 18 2.59 -8.36 9.25
N THR A 19 1.49 -7.91 8.65
CA THR A 19 1.02 -8.33 7.33
C THR A 19 1.50 -7.31 6.30
N PRO A 20 1.97 -7.76 5.12
CA PRO A 20 2.66 -6.88 4.18
C PRO A 20 1.80 -5.75 3.60
N LEU A 21 0.47 -5.82 3.77
CA LEU A 21 -0.62 -4.88 3.47
C LEU A 21 -1.84 -5.76 3.16
N GLN A 22 -2.99 -5.54 3.80
CA GLN A 22 -4.21 -6.33 3.57
C GLN A 22 -4.88 -5.92 2.23
N ASN A 23 -4.23 -6.22 1.10
CA ASN A 23 -4.77 -6.39 -0.26
C ASN A 23 -5.77 -5.38 -0.88
N THR A 24 -6.17 -4.29 -0.22
CA THR A 24 -7.11 -3.31 -0.77
C THR A 24 -6.49 -1.92 -0.87
N LEU A 25 -6.75 -1.25 -1.99
CA LEU A 25 -6.27 0.11 -2.25
C LEU A 25 -6.84 1.13 -1.25
N ALA A 26 -8.05 0.88 -0.74
CA ALA A 26 -8.67 1.69 0.30
C ALA A 26 -7.91 1.64 1.63
N GLU A 27 -7.38 0.46 2.00
CA GLU A 27 -6.54 0.34 3.19
C GLU A 27 -5.18 1.04 3.00
N ILE A 28 -4.54 0.86 1.84
CA ILE A 28 -3.31 1.60 1.50
C ILE A 28 -3.54 3.11 1.65
N TRP A 29 -4.65 3.63 1.10
CA TRP A 29 -4.99 5.03 1.24
C TRP A 29 -5.20 5.41 2.72
N SER A 30 -5.92 4.60 3.50
CA SER A 30 -6.15 4.87 4.93
C SER A 30 -4.85 4.95 5.73
N LEU A 31 -3.88 4.07 5.44
CA LEU A 31 -2.56 4.04 6.07
C LEU A 31 -1.73 5.26 5.70
N MET A 32 -1.69 5.58 4.41
CA MET A 32 -0.95 6.73 3.90
C MET A 32 -1.56 8.05 4.36
N ASP A 33 -2.88 8.17 4.45
CA ASP A 33 -3.55 9.36 4.98
C ASP A 33 -3.24 9.60 6.47
N PHE A 34 -2.98 8.53 7.23
CA PHE A 34 -2.54 8.68 8.61
C PHE A 34 -1.07 9.10 8.73
N VAL A 35 -0.17 8.40 8.05
CA VAL A 35 1.28 8.69 8.11
C VAL A 35 1.61 10.03 7.44
N TYR A 36 0.94 10.34 6.33
CA TYR A 36 1.23 11.48 5.49
C TYR A 36 -0.06 12.14 4.95
N ALA A 37 -0.78 12.78 5.87
CA ALA A 37 -2.04 13.46 5.59
C ALA A 37 -1.88 14.49 4.45
N GLY A 38 -2.84 14.49 3.52
CA GLY A 38 -2.94 15.51 2.45
C GLY A 38 -2.18 15.23 1.16
N ARG A 39 -1.46 14.11 1.04
CA ARG A 39 -0.66 13.81 -0.17
C ARG A 39 -1.30 12.92 -1.22
N LEU A 40 -2.24 12.07 -0.81
CA LEU A 40 -3.05 11.26 -1.73
C LEU A 40 -4.42 11.89 -2.03
N ASN A 41 -4.62 13.17 -1.67
CA ASN A 41 -5.91 13.87 -1.72
C ASN A 41 -7.00 13.12 -0.93
N THR A 42 -8.26 13.49 -1.16
CA THR A 42 -9.42 12.83 -0.56
C THR A 42 -9.55 11.38 -1.06
N LEU A 43 -10.26 10.56 -0.30
CA LEU A 43 -10.54 9.17 -0.66
C LEU A 43 -11.25 9.07 -2.02
N GLU A 44 -12.12 10.02 -2.32
CA GLU A 44 -12.88 10.07 -3.57
C GLU A 44 -11.97 10.26 -4.77
N THR A 45 -11.11 11.29 -4.75
CA THR A 45 -10.12 11.52 -5.82
C THR A 45 -9.14 10.34 -5.94
N PHE A 46 -8.74 9.74 -4.82
CA PHE A 46 -7.89 8.55 -4.85
C PHE A 46 -8.59 7.37 -5.53
N ASN A 47 -9.87 7.16 -5.22
CA ASN A 47 -10.65 6.09 -5.82
C ASN A 47 -10.79 6.28 -7.33
N GLU A 48 -11.14 7.48 -7.79
CA GLU A 48 -11.28 7.78 -9.22
C GLU A 48 -9.95 7.64 -9.96
N ARG A 49 -8.85 8.12 -9.38
CA ARG A 49 -7.54 8.17 -10.05
C ARG A 49 -6.77 6.86 -10.00
N PHE A 50 -6.95 6.06 -8.95
CA PHE A 50 -6.19 4.83 -8.72
C PHE A 50 -7.09 3.62 -8.55
N ALA A 51 -8.03 3.61 -7.60
CA ALA A 51 -8.77 2.40 -7.26
C ALA A 51 -9.62 1.86 -8.43
N VAL A 52 -10.45 2.72 -9.03
CA VAL A 52 -11.31 2.38 -10.15
C VAL A 52 -10.52 1.86 -11.36
N PRO A 53 -9.50 2.57 -11.90
CA PRO A 53 -8.74 2.08 -13.05
C PRO A 53 -7.97 0.78 -12.74
N ILE A 54 -7.41 0.63 -11.52
CA ILE A 54 -6.70 -0.59 -11.14
C ILE A 54 -7.67 -1.78 -11.05
N THR A 55 -8.85 -1.60 -10.44
CA THR A 55 -9.88 -2.63 -10.38
C THR A 55 -10.40 -2.99 -11.76
N GLN A 56 -10.65 -1.99 -12.62
CA GLN A 56 -11.12 -2.22 -13.99
C GLN A 56 -10.14 -3.04 -14.83
N GLY A 57 -8.84 -2.78 -14.74
CA GLY A 57 -7.82 -3.58 -15.44
C GLY A 57 -7.53 -4.93 -14.78
N GLY A 58 -8.03 -5.18 -13.57
CA GLY A 58 -7.92 -6.46 -12.88
C GLY A 58 -9.01 -7.47 -13.25
N TYR A 59 -10.08 -7.05 -13.93
CA TYR A 59 -11.13 -7.97 -14.39
C TYR A 59 -10.68 -8.78 -15.60
N ALA A 60 -11.13 -10.04 -15.68
CA ALA A 60 -10.78 -10.96 -16.76
C ALA A 60 -11.25 -10.50 -18.15
N ASN A 61 -12.27 -9.63 -18.21
CA ASN A 61 -12.80 -9.03 -19.44
C ASN A 61 -12.19 -7.67 -19.78
N ALA A 62 -11.12 -7.25 -19.10
CA ALA A 62 -10.48 -5.97 -19.34
C ALA A 62 -9.87 -5.89 -20.75
N THR A 63 -10.06 -4.75 -21.40
CA THR A 63 -9.38 -4.45 -22.67
C THR A 63 -7.88 -4.24 -22.46
N LYS A 64 -7.07 -4.43 -23.51
CA LYS A 64 -5.61 -4.16 -23.46
C LYS A 64 -5.28 -2.73 -23.02
N GLN A 65 -6.13 -1.76 -23.36
CA GLN A 65 -6.01 -0.37 -22.93
C GLN A 65 -6.24 -0.23 -21.42
N GLN A 66 -7.31 -0.83 -20.87
CA GLN A 66 -7.60 -0.81 -19.44
C GLN A 66 -6.49 -1.49 -18.62
N LEU A 67 -5.96 -2.61 -19.10
CA LEU A 67 -4.84 -3.30 -18.46
C LEU A 67 -3.58 -2.43 -18.39
N THR A 68 -3.26 -1.74 -19.49
CA THR A 68 -2.10 -0.83 -19.55
C THR A 68 -2.29 0.37 -18.61
N THR A 69 -3.47 0.95 -18.58
CA THR A 69 -3.81 2.06 -17.67
C THR A 69 -3.73 1.62 -16.21
N ALA A 70 -4.30 0.47 -15.87
CA ALA A 70 -4.25 -0.10 -14.52
C ALA A 70 -2.81 -0.31 -14.05
N TYR A 71 -1.97 -0.92 -14.90
CA TYR A 71 -0.56 -1.13 -14.57
C TYR A 71 0.18 0.19 -14.34
N LYS A 72 -0.02 1.19 -15.21
CA LYS A 72 0.58 2.52 -15.04
C LYS A 72 0.14 3.18 -13.74
N CYS A 73 -1.15 3.17 -13.41
CA CYS A 73 -1.67 3.71 -12.15
C CYS A 73 -1.07 3.00 -10.94
N ALA A 74 -0.97 1.67 -10.98
CA ALA A 74 -0.39 0.87 -9.90
C ALA A 74 1.10 1.18 -9.69
N VAL A 75 1.87 1.32 -10.77
CA VAL A 75 3.29 1.69 -10.70
C VAL A 75 3.48 3.08 -10.11
N VAL A 76 2.72 4.07 -10.60
CA VAL A 76 2.78 5.45 -10.07
C VAL A 76 2.43 5.48 -8.58
N LEU A 77 1.39 4.76 -8.17
CA LEU A 77 1.02 4.66 -6.77
C LEU A 77 2.14 4.02 -5.94
N ARG A 78 2.66 2.87 -6.38
CA ARG A 78 3.75 2.16 -5.72
C ARG A 78 4.98 3.05 -5.54
N ASP A 79 5.41 3.74 -6.58
CA ASP A 79 6.62 4.55 -6.56
C ASP A 79 6.44 5.78 -5.65
N THR A 80 5.23 6.32 -5.57
CA THR A 80 4.86 7.41 -4.64
C THR A 80 4.92 6.96 -3.18
N ILE A 81 4.46 5.74 -2.86
CA ILE A 81 4.40 5.24 -1.48
C ILE A 81 5.69 4.53 -1.03
N SER A 82 6.48 4.01 -1.97
CA SER A 82 7.71 3.23 -1.71
C SER A 82 8.68 3.89 -0.71
N PRO A 83 9.00 5.19 -0.77
CA PRO A 83 9.94 5.80 0.18
C PRO A 83 9.42 5.83 1.62
N PHE A 84 8.11 5.69 1.84
CA PHE A 84 7.48 5.71 3.16
C PHE A 84 7.23 4.29 3.72
N ILE A 85 7.52 3.24 2.94
CA ILE A 85 7.30 1.86 3.33
C ILE A 85 8.66 1.18 3.57
N LEU A 86 8.94 0.90 4.84
CA LEU A 86 10.06 0.08 5.24
C LEU A 86 9.61 -1.38 5.36
N ARG A 87 9.99 -2.21 4.38
CA ARG A 87 9.67 -3.64 4.39
C ARG A 87 10.95 -4.47 4.38
N ARG A 88 11.12 -5.29 5.42
CA ARG A 88 12.20 -6.27 5.53
C ARG A 88 11.63 -7.68 5.40
N LEU A 89 12.11 -8.44 4.42
CA LEU A 89 11.72 -9.85 4.24
C LEU A 89 12.53 -10.75 5.17
N LYS A 90 11.89 -11.76 5.78
CA LYS A 90 12.59 -12.74 6.62
C LYS A 90 13.75 -13.44 5.88
N ASN A 91 13.60 -13.69 4.58
CA ASN A 91 14.65 -14.26 3.74
C ASN A 91 15.90 -13.36 3.65
N ASN A 92 15.73 -12.03 3.64
CA ASN A 92 16.86 -11.09 3.67
C ASN A 92 17.60 -11.11 5.01
N VAL A 93 16.90 -11.50 6.09
CA VAL A 93 17.42 -11.55 7.46
C VAL A 93 18.10 -12.89 7.75
N GLN A 94 17.54 -13.99 7.23
CA GLN A 94 18.09 -15.35 7.39
C GLN A 94 19.54 -15.45 6.92
N LYS A 95 19.89 -14.77 5.82
CA LYS A 95 21.27 -14.70 5.30
C LYS A 95 22.25 -13.94 6.19
N THR A 96 21.76 -13.05 7.06
CA THR A 96 22.60 -12.19 7.91
C THR A 96 22.75 -12.74 9.32
N LEU A 97 21.79 -13.55 9.79
CA LEU A 97 21.67 -14.00 11.18
C LEU A 97 21.80 -15.52 11.36
N GLU A 98 22.17 -16.26 10.30
CA GLU A 98 22.32 -17.73 10.31
C GLU A 98 21.18 -18.44 11.06
N LEU A 99 19.95 -18.01 10.76
CA LEU A 99 18.77 -18.52 11.45
C LEU A 99 18.44 -19.94 10.95
N PRO A 100 18.00 -20.84 11.86
CA PRO A 100 17.59 -22.19 11.48
C PRO A 100 16.44 -22.17 10.47
N ASP A 101 16.36 -23.23 9.67
CA ASP A 101 15.37 -23.34 8.62
C ASP A 101 13.94 -23.25 9.14
N LYS A 102 13.09 -22.67 8.29
CA LYS A 102 11.69 -22.43 8.58
C LYS A 102 10.94 -23.77 8.64
N ASN A 103 10.53 -24.18 9.84
CA ASN A 103 9.62 -25.31 10.03
C ASN A 103 8.18 -24.85 9.80
N GLU A 104 7.65 -25.09 8.61
CA GLU A 104 6.20 -25.05 8.35
C GLU A 104 5.71 -26.51 8.28
N LYS A 105 4.83 -26.88 9.21
CA LYS A 105 4.02 -28.10 9.11
C LYS A 105 2.84 -27.86 8.19
#